data_AF-A0A6D2IF17-F1
#
_entry.id   AF-A0A6D2IF17-F1
#
_cell.length_a   1.000
_cell.length_b   1.000
_cell.length_c   1.000
_cell.angle_alpha   90.00
_cell.angle_beta   90.00
_cell.angle_gamma   90.00
#
_symmetry.space_group_name_H-M   'P 1'
#
loop_
_entity.id
_entity.type
_entity.pdbx_description
1 polymer ?
#
loop_
_entity_poly.entity_id
_entity_poly.type
_entity_poly.pdbx_seq_one_letter_code
_entity_poly.pdbx_strand_id
1 'polypeptide(L)'
;MLFKHKQHFKTTLAIYALKNLFRFRYHKHAHNYTVARCISRKCDWRIMVKQVCESQTYEVKKAHLKHICEVDVRGSYTKHATSKAIAAMLRSKYESCVRPRSKDLPAVGLKNLQSRMQTNKGVHVSSEVDSENDESWLWFFEKLVDVISDGADFTLVSDMAPSIASAKEVHYLLTHHGSCLLHIQRHVNQKFTKRRQ
;
A
#
# COMPACT_ATOMS: atom_id res chain seq x y z
N MET A 1 20.16 -1.03 -15.01
CA MET A 1 18.72 -1.28 -14.77
C MET A 1 17.92 -0.04 -15.16
N LEU A 2 16.85 -0.21 -15.95
CA LEU A 2 16.00 0.86 -16.47
C LEU A 2 14.57 0.76 -15.92
N PHE A 3 13.94 1.90 -15.69
CA PHE A 3 12.55 2.01 -15.26
C PHE A 3 11.79 2.90 -16.25
N LYS A 4 10.71 2.39 -16.86
CA LYS A 4 9.92 3.12 -17.85
C LYS A 4 9.32 4.43 -17.34
N HIS A 5 8.93 4.46 -16.05
CA HIS A 5 8.32 5.62 -15.42
C HIS A 5 8.83 5.80 -13.99
N LYS A 6 8.85 7.07 -13.53
CA LYS A 6 9.19 7.43 -12.14
C LYS A 6 8.35 6.65 -11.12
N GLN A 7 7.08 6.43 -11.41
CA GLN A 7 6.18 5.71 -10.50
C GLN A 7 6.54 4.23 -10.37
N HIS A 8 6.95 3.58 -11.46
CA HIS A 8 7.39 2.19 -11.43
C HIS A 8 8.62 2.06 -10.51
N PHE A 9 9.62 2.92 -10.69
CA PHE A 9 10.79 3.00 -9.81
C PHE A 9 10.40 3.18 -8.34
N LYS A 10 9.51 4.13 -8.03
CA LYS A 10 9.05 4.38 -6.66
C LYS A 10 8.36 3.16 -6.04
N THR A 11 7.48 2.51 -6.79
CA THR A 11 6.78 1.30 -6.31
C THR A 11 7.75 0.15 -6.09
N THR A 12 8.65 -0.14 -7.04
CA THR A 12 9.66 -1.19 -6.90
C THR A 12 10.55 -0.94 -5.68
N LEU A 13 10.97 0.31 -5.47
CA LEU A 13 11.82 0.64 -4.34
C LEU A 13 11.08 0.54 -2.99
N ALA A 14 9.79 0.91 -2.95
CA ALA A 14 8.95 0.72 -1.78
C ALA A 14 8.79 -0.77 -1.44
N ILE A 15 8.53 -1.64 -2.43
CA ILE A 15 8.45 -3.09 -2.23
C ILE A 15 9.77 -3.64 -1.69
N TYR A 16 10.89 -3.22 -2.26
CA TYR A 16 12.21 -3.63 -1.79
C TYR A 16 12.43 -3.24 -0.32
N ALA A 17 12.04 -2.02 0.06
CA ALA A 17 12.16 -1.53 1.43
C ALA A 17 11.25 -2.26 2.41
N LEU A 18 10.02 -2.62 2.00
CA LEU A 18 9.10 -3.45 2.79
C LEU A 18 9.69 -4.86 3.01
N LYS A 19 10.17 -5.52 1.95
CA LYS A 19 10.75 -6.87 2.03
C LYS A 19 12.00 -6.95 2.91
N ASN A 20 12.76 -5.85 3.02
CA ASN A 20 13.99 -5.79 3.80
C ASN A 20 13.81 -4.97 5.09
N LEU A 21 12.56 -4.65 5.45
CA LEU A 21 12.14 -4.00 6.69
C LEU A 21 12.97 -2.75 7.01
N PHE A 22 13.05 -1.82 6.05
CA PHE A 22 13.77 -0.56 6.27
C PHE A 22 13.08 0.67 5.72
N ARG A 23 13.45 1.82 6.27
CA ARG A 23 12.98 3.13 5.83
C ARG A 23 14.06 3.91 5.08
N PHE A 24 13.63 4.66 4.08
CA PHE A 24 14.46 5.55 3.28
C PHE A 24 13.72 6.85 3.00
N ARG A 25 14.45 7.87 2.55
CA ARG A 25 13.90 9.16 2.10
C ARG A 25 14.46 9.55 0.75
N TYR A 26 13.65 10.23 -0.05
CA TYR A 26 14.10 10.84 -1.29
C TYR A 26 14.75 12.20 -1.02
N HIS A 27 15.87 12.43 -1.69
CA HIS A 27 16.56 13.72 -1.79
C HIS A 27 16.57 14.14 -3.25
N LYS A 28 16.21 15.39 -3.53
CA LYS A 28 16.46 16.01 -4.83
C LYS A 28 17.92 16.45 -4.85
N HIS A 29 18.67 16.00 -5.86
CA HIS A 29 20.06 16.41 -6.04
C HIS A 29 20.18 17.42 -7.17
N ALA A 30 19.57 17.13 -8.32
CA ALA A 30 19.45 18.01 -9.49
C ALA A 30 18.14 17.67 -10.24
N HIS A 31 17.74 18.48 -11.22
CA HIS A 31 16.43 18.38 -11.88
C HIS A 31 16.14 16.99 -12.50
N ASN A 32 17.18 16.28 -12.96
CA ASN A 32 17.09 14.94 -13.56
C ASN A 32 17.59 13.81 -12.64
N TYR A 33 17.99 14.10 -11.40
CA TYR A 33 18.47 13.08 -10.45
C TYR A 33 17.52 12.91 -9.27
N THR A 34 17.12 11.67 -9.02
CA THR A 34 16.43 11.28 -7.78
C THR A 34 17.35 10.37 -6.98
N VAL A 35 17.56 10.72 -5.71
CA VAL A 35 18.41 9.94 -4.80
C VAL A 35 17.54 9.42 -3.65
N ALA A 36 17.56 8.12 -3.41
CA ALA A 36 17.04 7.52 -2.18
C ALA A 36 18.21 7.24 -1.23
N ARG A 37 18.06 7.60 0.05
CA ARG A 37 19.04 7.34 1.12
C ARG A 37 18.36 6.74 2.34
N CYS A 38 19.10 5.91 3.08
CA CYS A 38 18.65 5.44 4.39
C CYS A 38 18.31 6.64 5.30
N ILE A 39 17.42 6.41 6.26
CA ILE A 39 17.10 7.43 7.27
C ILE A 39 18.26 7.66 8.25
N SER A 40 19.02 6.60 8.56
CA SER A 40 20.22 6.69 9.40
C SER A 40 21.32 7.51 8.72
N ARG A 41 21.83 8.53 9.39
CA ARG A 41 22.94 9.35 8.89
C ARG A 41 24.26 8.59 8.83
N LYS A 42 24.40 7.56 9.67
CA LYS A 42 25.58 6.69 9.71
C LYS A 42 25.54 5.58 8.66
N CYS A 43 24.45 5.45 7.89
CA CYS A 43 24.32 4.43 6.86
C CYS A 43 24.54 5.02 5.47
N ASP A 44 25.38 4.35 4.68
CA ASP A 44 25.76 4.75 3.32
C ASP A 44 24.83 4.17 2.23
N TRP A 45 23.81 3.39 2.62
CA TRP A 45 22.82 2.85 1.69
C TRP A 45 22.20 3.98 0.86
N ARG A 46 22.27 3.82 -0.46
CA ARG A 46 21.90 4.86 -1.42
C ARG A 46 21.57 4.26 -2.78
N ILE A 47 20.51 4.75 -3.39
CA ILE A 47 20.22 4.53 -4.82
C ILE A 47 20.12 5.87 -5.52
N MET A 48 20.85 6.03 -6.61
CA MET A 48 20.80 7.19 -7.49
C MET A 48 20.24 6.77 -8.84
N VAL A 49 19.15 7.42 -9.24
CA VAL A 49 18.59 7.29 -10.58
C VAL A 49 18.66 8.61 -11.32
N LYS A 50 18.96 8.55 -12.61
CA LYS A 50 18.96 9.68 -13.53
C LYS A 50 17.81 9.51 -14.53
N GLN A 51 17.04 10.55 -14.78
CA GLN A 51 16.11 10.60 -15.90
C GLN A 51 16.91 10.65 -17.21
N VAL A 52 16.58 9.75 -18.13
CA VAL A 52 17.25 9.64 -19.43
C VAL A 52 16.65 10.69 -20.35
N CYS A 53 17.43 11.73 -20.67
CA CYS A 53 16.99 12.88 -21.46
C CYS A 53 15.68 13.49 -20.90
N GLU A 54 14.83 14.04 -21.76
CA GLU A 54 13.48 14.52 -21.41
C GLU A 54 12.44 13.39 -21.41
N SER A 55 12.86 12.13 -21.55
CA SER A 55 11.94 10.99 -21.55
C SER A 55 11.41 10.67 -20.14
N GLN A 56 10.38 9.84 -20.04
CA GLN A 56 9.87 9.36 -18.74
C GLN A 56 10.73 8.26 -18.11
N THR A 57 11.81 7.83 -18.77
CA THR A 57 12.64 6.69 -18.38
C THR A 57 13.70 7.09 -17.35
N TYR A 58 13.94 6.23 -16.37
CA TYR A 58 14.92 6.42 -15.31
C TYR A 58 15.95 5.29 -15.31
N GLU A 59 17.22 5.64 -15.26
CA GLU A 59 18.35 4.72 -15.23
C GLU A 59 19.04 4.75 -13.86
N VAL A 60 19.30 3.58 -13.29
CA VAL A 60 20.10 3.46 -12.06
C VAL A 60 21.57 3.73 -12.38
N LYS A 61 22.14 4.79 -11.80
CA LYS A 61 23.56 5.17 -11.95
C LYS A 61 24.44 4.65 -10.82
N LYS A 62 23.90 4.57 -9.61
CA LYS A 62 24.65 4.09 -8.43
C LYS A 62 23.71 3.40 -7.44
N ALA A 63 24.12 2.26 -6.91
CA ALA A 63 23.35 1.49 -5.93
C ALA A 63 24.27 0.90 -4.84
N HIS A 64 24.16 1.41 -3.62
CA HIS A 64 24.75 0.84 -2.41
C HIS A 64 23.60 0.18 -1.64
N LEU A 65 23.52 -1.14 -1.70
CA LEU A 65 22.39 -1.91 -1.17
C LEU A 65 22.62 -2.49 0.23
N LYS A 66 23.86 -2.47 0.72
CA LYS A 66 24.19 -2.95 2.07
C LYS A 66 23.82 -1.89 3.10
N HIS A 67 23.21 -2.32 4.20
CA HIS A 67 22.98 -1.49 5.38
C HIS A 67 24.04 -1.80 6.44
N ILE A 68 24.52 -0.76 7.11
CA ILE A 68 25.39 -0.86 8.30
C ILE A 68 24.68 -0.39 9.58
N CYS A 69 23.40 -0.01 9.47
CA CYS A 69 22.59 0.38 10.61
C CYS A 69 21.75 -0.79 11.14
N GLU A 70 21.52 -0.79 12.44
CA GLU A 70 20.70 -1.77 13.15
C GLU A 70 19.23 -1.77 12.68
N VAL A 71 18.52 -2.86 12.97
CA VAL A 71 17.10 -3.05 12.64
C VAL A 71 16.23 -1.95 13.27
N ASP A 72 16.54 -1.52 14.49
CA ASP A 72 15.70 -0.57 15.23
C ASP A 72 15.72 0.82 14.58
N VAL A 73 16.88 1.24 14.04
CA VAL A 73 17.00 2.48 13.25
C VAL A 73 16.28 2.36 11.90
N ARG A 74 16.08 1.13 11.42
CA ARG A 74 15.30 0.82 10.20
C ARG A 74 13.79 0.77 10.44
N GLY A 75 13.34 0.92 11.69
CA GLY A 75 11.93 0.92 12.09
C GLY A 75 11.02 1.89 11.30
N SER A 76 9.71 1.66 11.40
CA SER A 76 8.67 2.34 10.61
C SER A 76 8.80 2.14 9.09
N TYR A 77 9.14 0.93 8.64
CA TYR A 77 9.14 0.54 7.23
C TYR A 77 7.73 0.59 6.60
N THR A 78 6.70 0.46 7.44
CA THR A 78 5.26 0.68 7.15
C THR A 78 5.00 2.00 6.42
N LYS A 79 5.87 3.01 6.54
CA LYS A 79 5.78 4.26 5.77
C LYS A 79 5.94 4.11 4.25
N HIS A 80 6.44 2.96 3.79
CA HIS A 80 6.53 2.60 2.37
C HIS A 80 5.41 1.67 1.90
N ALA A 81 4.51 1.26 2.80
CA ALA A 81 3.34 0.42 2.54
C ALA A 81 2.28 1.19 1.73
N THR A 82 2.64 1.57 0.51
CA THR A 82 1.71 2.16 -0.45
C THR A 82 0.82 1.06 -1.03
N SER A 83 -0.40 1.41 -1.43
CA SER A 83 -1.34 0.48 -2.03
C SER A 83 -0.82 -0.21 -3.26
N LYS A 84 -0.08 0.51 -4.11
CA LYS A 84 0.58 -0.07 -5.28
C LYS A 84 1.65 -1.08 -4.87
N ALA A 85 2.39 -0.82 -3.79
CA ALA A 85 3.39 -1.75 -3.28
C ALA A 85 2.72 -2.99 -2.67
N ILE A 86 1.70 -2.79 -1.82
CA ILE A 86 0.92 -3.88 -1.20
C ILE A 86 0.26 -4.74 -2.27
N ALA A 87 -0.48 -4.14 -3.20
CA ALA A 87 -1.16 -4.86 -4.27
C ALA A 87 -0.17 -5.62 -5.17
N ALA A 88 1.00 -5.06 -5.45
CA ALA A 88 2.05 -5.76 -6.19
C ALA A 88 2.64 -6.94 -5.40
N MET A 89 2.80 -6.80 -4.08
CA MET A 89 3.27 -7.88 -3.21
C MET A 89 2.24 -9.01 -3.11
N LEU A 90 0.96 -8.67 -2.91
CA LEU A 90 -0.14 -9.64 -2.88
C LEU A 90 -0.27 -10.38 -4.20
N ARG A 91 -0.27 -9.66 -5.35
CA ARG A 91 -0.27 -10.30 -6.67
C ARG A 91 0.91 -11.26 -6.82
N SER A 92 2.13 -10.80 -6.58
CA SER A 92 3.32 -11.64 -6.69
C SER A 92 3.30 -12.89 -5.79
N LYS A 93 2.56 -12.88 -4.68
CA LYS A 93 2.48 -14.00 -3.74
C LYS A 93 1.30 -14.94 -4.02
N TYR A 94 0.20 -14.42 -4.57
CA TYR A 94 -1.07 -15.15 -4.69
C TYR A 94 -1.65 -15.19 -6.12
N GLU A 95 -0.88 -14.80 -7.15
CA GLU A 95 -1.32 -14.82 -8.57
C GLU A 95 -1.84 -16.20 -9.03
N SER A 96 -1.34 -17.29 -8.42
CA SER A 96 -1.74 -18.68 -8.70
C SER A 96 -2.76 -19.26 -7.72
N CYS A 97 -3.12 -18.54 -6.65
CA CYS A 97 -4.09 -19.02 -5.66
C CYS A 97 -5.51 -18.72 -6.14
N VAL A 98 -6.11 -19.68 -6.84
CA VAL A 98 -7.55 -19.72 -7.05
C VAL A 98 -8.23 -19.75 -5.68
N ARG A 99 -9.14 -18.78 -5.42
CA ARG A 99 -10.01 -18.72 -4.25
C ARG A 99 -10.62 -20.10 -3.92
N PRO A 100 -10.90 -20.44 -2.66
CA PRO A 100 -12.00 -21.36 -2.38
C PRO A 100 -13.26 -20.75 -3.01
N ARG A 101 -13.83 -21.39 -4.04
CA ARG A 101 -15.11 -20.95 -4.60
C ARG A 101 -16.20 -21.19 -3.57
N SER A 102 -16.91 -20.12 -3.23
CA SER A 102 -18.30 -20.15 -2.77
C SER A 102 -19.10 -21.03 -3.74
N LYS A 103 -19.66 -22.13 -3.26
CA LYS A 103 -20.39 -23.08 -4.11
C LYS A 103 -21.81 -22.65 -4.46
N ASP A 104 -22.36 -21.57 -3.92
CA ASP A 104 -23.73 -21.17 -4.21
C ASP A 104 -23.89 -19.65 -4.23
N LEU A 105 -23.71 -18.99 -5.37
CA LEU A 105 -24.41 -17.72 -5.62
C LEU A 105 -24.59 -17.43 -7.12
N PRO A 106 -25.81 -17.04 -7.54
CA PRO A 106 -26.16 -16.88 -8.94
C PRO A 106 -25.44 -15.71 -9.60
N ALA A 107 -25.07 -15.93 -10.86
CA ALA A 107 -24.39 -14.98 -11.72
C ALA A 107 -25.24 -13.74 -11.98
N VAL A 108 -24.85 -12.57 -11.44
CA VAL A 108 -25.12 -11.25 -12.06
C VAL A 108 -24.06 -10.23 -11.65
N GLY A 109 -23.36 -9.67 -12.64
CA GLY A 109 -23.08 -8.23 -12.69
C GLY A 109 -21.82 -7.70 -12.01
N LEU A 110 -20.68 -7.79 -12.72
CA LEU A 110 -19.61 -6.79 -12.61
C LEU A 110 -20.20 -5.39 -12.84
N LYS A 111 -20.36 -4.60 -11.78
CA LYS A 111 -20.30 -3.12 -11.81
C LYS A 111 -20.34 -2.54 -10.40
N ASN A 112 -19.27 -1.82 -10.10
CA ASN A 112 -19.18 -0.74 -9.11
C ASN A 112 -19.35 -1.11 -7.64
N LEU A 113 -18.24 -1.39 -6.96
CA LEU A 113 -18.10 -1.04 -5.55
C LEU A 113 -16.62 -0.73 -5.24
N GLN A 114 -16.38 0.45 -4.66
CA GLN A 114 -15.05 0.99 -4.34
C GLN A 114 -14.88 1.05 -2.81
N SER A 115 -14.86 -0.09 -2.12
CA SER A 115 -14.41 -0.13 -0.72
C SER A 115 -12.88 0.08 -0.67
N ARG A 116 -12.48 1.34 -0.54
CA ARG A 116 -11.09 1.77 -0.59
C ARG A 116 -10.51 1.85 0.82
N MET A 117 -9.54 1.00 1.14
CA MET A 117 -8.75 1.19 2.35
C MET A 117 -7.75 2.33 2.12
N GLN A 118 -7.62 3.26 3.06
CA GLN A 118 -6.62 4.32 3.03
C GLN A 118 -5.59 4.07 4.14
N THR A 119 -4.30 4.25 3.89
CA THR A 119 -3.31 4.38 4.98
C THR A 119 -3.05 5.86 5.22
N ASN A 120 -2.54 6.21 6.42
CA ASN A 120 -2.42 7.56 6.99
C ASN A 120 -1.59 8.60 6.18
N LYS A 121 -1.27 8.32 4.91
CA LYS A 121 -0.69 9.24 3.93
C LYS A 121 -1.48 9.36 2.62
N GLY A 122 -2.79 9.12 2.64
CA GLY A 122 -3.66 9.26 1.45
C GLY A 122 -3.49 8.12 0.45
N VAL A 123 -3.25 6.92 0.93
CA VAL A 123 -2.88 5.76 0.10
C VAL A 123 -4.11 4.90 -0.17
N HIS A 124 -4.70 4.99 -1.36
CA HIS A 124 -5.84 4.15 -1.76
C HIS A 124 -5.44 2.71 -2.09
N VAL A 125 -5.63 1.76 -1.18
CA VAL A 125 -5.64 0.32 -1.48
C VAL A 125 -7.01 0.00 -2.07
N SER A 126 -7.01 -0.19 -3.39
CA SER A 126 -8.16 -0.78 -4.10
C SER A 126 -7.84 -2.26 -4.21
N SER A 127 -8.33 -3.06 -3.27
CA SER A 127 -8.49 -4.49 -3.53
C SER A 127 -9.74 -4.64 -4.38
N GLU A 128 -9.60 -5.21 -5.57
CA GLU A 128 -10.76 -5.77 -6.28
C GLU A 128 -11.20 -7.00 -5.48
N VAL A 129 -12.07 -6.78 -4.49
CA VAL A 129 -12.69 -7.85 -3.73
C VAL A 129 -13.97 -8.22 -4.48
N ASP A 130 -14.01 -9.39 -5.11
CA ASP A 130 -15.19 -9.82 -5.92
C ASP A 130 -16.52 -9.82 -5.13
N SER A 131 -16.50 -9.81 -3.79
CA SER A 131 -17.68 -9.61 -2.95
C SER A 131 -17.34 -8.93 -1.61
N GLU A 132 -18.09 -7.91 -1.21
CA GLU A 132 -17.92 -7.22 0.09
C GLU A 132 -18.63 -7.98 1.23
N ASN A 133 -18.18 -9.19 1.53
CA ASN A 133 -18.72 -10.05 2.60
C ASN A 133 -17.64 -10.43 3.64
N ASP A 134 -18.07 -11.03 4.74
CA ASP A 134 -17.18 -11.40 5.85
C ASP A 134 -16.02 -12.31 5.42
N GLU A 135 -16.30 -13.34 4.62
CA GLU A 135 -15.30 -14.30 4.14
C GLU A 135 -14.22 -13.64 3.29
N SER A 136 -14.64 -12.78 2.35
CA SER A 136 -13.74 -12.06 1.46
C SER A 136 -12.84 -11.08 2.23
N TRP A 137 -13.38 -10.37 3.22
CA TRP A 137 -12.57 -9.49 4.06
C TRP A 137 -11.63 -10.30 4.97
N LEU A 138 -12.12 -11.36 5.60
CA LEU A 138 -11.30 -12.23 6.45
C LEU A 138 -10.09 -12.78 5.67
N TRP A 139 -10.32 -13.33 4.49
CA TRP A 139 -9.25 -13.79 3.60
C TRP A 139 -8.29 -12.67 3.20
N PHE A 140 -8.80 -11.49 2.86
CA PHE A 140 -7.96 -10.36 2.48
C PHE A 140 -7.03 -9.94 3.62
N PHE A 141 -7.57 -9.85 4.84
CA PHE A 141 -6.81 -9.48 6.03
C PHE A 141 -5.79 -10.54 6.42
N GLU A 142 -6.14 -11.82 6.31
CA GLU A 142 -5.21 -12.94 6.46
C GLU A 142 -4.01 -12.79 5.51
N LYS A 143 -4.25 -12.48 4.23
CA LYS A 143 -3.17 -12.29 3.25
C LYS A 143 -2.43 -10.97 3.42
N LEU A 144 -3.06 -9.96 4.01
CA LEU A 144 -2.41 -8.68 4.29
C LEU A 144 -1.38 -8.81 5.41
N VAL A 145 -1.66 -9.60 6.46
CA VAL A 145 -0.72 -9.85 7.59
C VAL A 145 0.61 -10.43 7.09
N ASP A 146 0.54 -11.27 6.06
CA ASP A 146 1.70 -11.86 5.39
C ASP A 146 2.64 -10.85 4.70
N VAL A 147 2.16 -9.61 4.50
CA VAL A 147 2.87 -8.53 3.81
C VAL A 147 3.17 -7.36 4.74
N ILE A 148 2.25 -7.06 5.66
CA ILE A 148 2.35 -6.01 6.66
C ILE A 148 2.00 -6.62 8.00
N SER A 149 2.97 -6.69 8.90
CA SER A 149 2.73 -7.13 10.26
C SER A 149 1.80 -6.16 11.00
N ASP A 150 0.99 -6.69 11.91
CA ASP A 150 0.20 -5.87 12.82
C ASP A 150 1.12 -5.00 13.70
N GLY A 151 0.71 -3.76 13.97
CA GLY A 151 1.52 -2.82 14.71
C GLY A 151 0.82 -1.47 14.90
N ALA A 152 1.12 -0.82 16.02
CA ALA A 152 0.55 0.48 16.37
C ALA A 152 1.02 1.64 15.45
N ASP A 153 2.07 1.44 14.66
CA ASP A 153 2.59 2.41 13.69
C ASP A 153 1.88 2.36 12.32
N PHE A 154 0.96 1.40 12.17
CA PHE A 154 0.08 1.28 11.03
C PHE A 154 -1.34 1.77 11.37
N THR A 155 -1.98 2.43 10.40
CA THR A 155 -3.37 2.87 10.54
C THR A 155 -4.13 2.41 9.32
N LEU A 156 -5.17 1.64 9.58
CA LEU A 156 -6.13 1.20 8.61
C LEU A 156 -7.26 2.22 8.53
N VAL A 157 -7.60 2.67 7.35
CA VAL A 157 -8.73 3.58 7.17
C VAL A 157 -9.72 2.94 6.21
N SER A 158 -10.99 2.78 6.57
CA SER A 158 -12.02 2.24 5.68
C SER A 158 -13.37 2.95 5.89
N ASP A 159 -14.42 2.51 5.20
CA ASP A 159 -15.81 2.93 5.47
C ASP A 159 -16.41 2.29 6.72
N MET A 160 -15.64 1.47 7.45
CA MET A 160 -16.04 0.77 8.68
C MET A 160 -17.28 -0.12 8.50
N ALA A 161 -17.44 -0.75 7.33
CA ALA A 161 -18.44 -1.80 7.17
C ALA A 161 -18.25 -2.90 8.26
N PRO A 162 -19.34 -3.47 8.82
CA PRO A 162 -19.23 -4.49 9.87
C PRO A 162 -18.30 -5.66 9.50
N SER A 163 -18.37 -6.11 8.25
CA SER A 163 -17.52 -7.18 7.71
C SER A 163 -16.02 -6.85 7.74
N ILE A 164 -15.67 -5.57 7.55
CA ILE A 164 -14.28 -5.08 7.67
C ILE A 164 -13.85 -5.00 9.13
N ALA A 165 -14.73 -4.53 10.01
CA ALA A 165 -14.44 -4.43 11.44
C ALA A 165 -14.18 -5.82 12.03
N SER A 166 -15.05 -6.79 11.74
CA SER A 166 -14.89 -8.18 12.18
C SER A 166 -13.57 -8.78 11.68
N ALA A 167 -13.24 -8.62 10.39
CA ALA A 167 -11.99 -9.15 9.85
C ALA A 167 -10.73 -8.47 10.42
N LYS A 168 -10.80 -7.16 10.68
CA LYS A 168 -9.73 -6.40 11.35
C LYS A 168 -9.51 -6.95 12.75
N GLU A 169 -10.56 -7.18 13.53
CA GLU A 169 -10.43 -7.68 14.92
C GLU A 169 -9.79 -9.06 14.99
N VAL A 170 -9.91 -9.89 13.94
CA VAL A 170 -9.24 -11.19 13.89
C VAL A 170 -7.73 -11.05 13.60
N HIS A 171 -7.33 -10.13 12.73
CA HIS A 171 -5.97 -10.12 12.16
C HIS A 171 -5.08 -8.94 12.55
N TYR A 172 -5.67 -7.82 13.00
CA TYR A 172 -4.99 -6.55 13.25
C TYR A 172 -5.47 -5.92 14.55
N LEU A 173 -5.11 -6.53 15.68
CA LEU A 173 -5.53 -6.12 17.01
C LEU A 173 -4.91 -4.78 17.44
N LEU A 174 -3.64 -4.57 17.13
CA LEU A 174 -2.85 -3.40 17.57
C LEU A 174 -3.05 -2.18 16.66
N THR A 175 -3.41 -2.42 15.41
CA THR A 175 -3.59 -1.37 14.41
C THR A 175 -4.80 -0.49 14.73
N HIS A 176 -4.59 0.82 14.62
CA HIS A 176 -5.68 1.79 14.69
C HIS A 176 -6.58 1.70 13.45
N HIS A 177 -7.89 1.72 13.65
CA HIS A 177 -8.89 1.77 12.57
C HIS A 177 -9.57 3.14 12.54
N GLY A 178 -9.41 3.86 11.44
CA GLY A 178 -10.02 5.17 11.20
C GLY A 178 -11.11 5.15 10.14
N SER A 179 -12.03 6.10 10.23
CA SER A 179 -13.04 6.33 9.21
C SER A 179 -12.46 7.08 8.01
N CYS A 180 -12.80 6.65 6.81
CA CYS A 180 -12.42 7.33 5.57
C CYS A 180 -13.19 8.65 5.42
N LEU A 181 -12.48 9.78 5.51
CA LEU A 181 -13.07 11.11 5.35
C LEU A 181 -13.78 11.28 3.99
N LEU A 182 -13.26 10.71 2.91
CA LEU A 182 -13.93 10.75 1.61
C LEU A 182 -15.27 10.00 1.62
N HIS A 183 -15.38 8.90 2.37
CA HIS A 183 -16.65 8.17 2.49
C HIS A 183 -17.64 8.94 3.37
N ILE A 184 -17.17 9.52 4.48
CA ILE A 184 -17.97 10.43 5.30
C ILE A 184 -18.50 11.57 4.45
N GLN A 185 -17.63 12.24 3.68
CA GLN A 185 -18.01 13.36 2.82
C GLN A 185 -19.03 12.95 1.76
N ARG A 186 -18.84 11.81 1.08
CA ARG A 186 -19.81 11.27 0.11
C ARG A 186 -21.16 10.98 0.75
N HIS A 187 -21.16 10.36 1.92
CA HIS A 187 -22.38 10.00 2.64
C HIS A 187 -23.14 11.25 3.13
N VAL A 188 -22.42 12.24 3.67
CA VAL A 188 -22.98 13.56 4.02
C VAL A 188 -23.57 14.23 2.77
N ASN A 189 -22.81 14.31 1.68
CA ASN A 189 -23.28 14.93 0.45
C ASN A 189 -24.55 14.25 -0.08
N GLN A 190 -24.62 12.92 -0.10
CA GLN A 190 -25.83 12.19 -0.52
C GLN A 190 -27.04 12.47 0.38
N LYS A 191 -26.84 12.57 1.70
CA LYS A 191 -27.94 12.87 2.65
C LYS A 191 -28.46 14.30 2.54
N PHE A 192 -27.58 15.27 2.29
CA PHE A 192 -27.95 16.70 2.32
C PHE A 192 -28.22 17.32 0.94
N THR A 193 -27.84 16.66 -0.17
CA THR A 193 -28.32 17.06 -1.51
C THR A 193 -29.72 16.55 -1.82
N LYS A 194 -30.12 15.38 -1.29
CA LYS A 194 -31.49 14.85 -1.43
C LYS A 194 -32.57 15.61 -0.63
N ARG A 195 -32.19 16.51 0.29
CA ARG A 195 -33.12 17.34 1.09
C ARG A 195 -33.41 18.72 0.47
N ARG A 196 -32.87 19.00 -0.72
CA ARG A 196 -33.03 20.29 -1.43
C ARG A 196 -33.89 20.19 -2.70
N GLN A 197 -34.61 19.09 -2.88
CA GLN A 197 -35.69 18.91 -3.86
C GLN A 197 -36.93 18.49 -3.10
#